data_AF-A0A7X8KL46-F1
#
_entry.id   AF-A0A7X8KL46-F1
#
_cell.length_a   1.000
_cell.length_b   1.000
_cell.length_c   1.000
_cell.angle_alpha   90.00
_cell.angle_beta   90.00
_cell.angle_gamma   90.00
#
_symmetry.space_group_name_H-M   'P 1'
#
loop_
_entity.id
_entity.type
_entity.pdbx_description
1 polymer ?
#
loop_
_entity_poly.entity_id
_entity_poly.type
_entity_poly.pdbx_seq_one_letter_code
_entity_poly.pdbx_strand_id
1 'polypeptide(L)'
;MVKRDKWRLGLILAVILIAAYIAFPIQGKVRLGLDLRGGVHIVLQAKGTPENPVTPDSIDRLLAVLRSRIDQYGIAEPVIQKQGDDR
;
A
#
# COMPACT_ATOMS: atom_id res chain seq x y z
N MET A 1 -47.07 22.57 15.20
CA MET A 1 -45.81 21.79 15.25
C MET A 1 -44.91 21.94 14.01
N VAL A 2 -45.32 22.62 12.92
CA VAL A 2 -44.65 22.53 11.60
C VAL A 2 -43.44 23.47 11.38
N LYS A 3 -43.32 24.60 12.10
CA LYS A 3 -42.27 25.61 11.81
C LYS A 3 -40.86 25.23 12.31
N ARG A 4 -40.78 24.53 13.44
CA ARG A 4 -39.51 24.12 14.07
C ARG A 4 -38.83 22.95 13.35
N ASP A 5 -39.63 22.12 12.68
CA ASP A 5 -39.13 20.97 11.92
C ASP A 5 -38.56 21.37 10.54
N LYS A 6 -39.03 22.48 9.94
CA LYS A 6 -38.48 23.00 8.67
C LYS A 6 -37.02 23.45 8.77
N TRP A 7 -36.62 24.06 9.89
CA TRP A 7 -35.23 24.46 10.11
C TRP A 7 -34.32 23.24 10.33
N ARG A 8 -34.81 22.25 11.07
CA ARG A 8 -34.11 20.97 11.25
C ARG A 8 -33.91 20.25 9.92
N LEU A 9 -34.93 20.24 9.05
CA LEU A 9 -34.84 19.67 7.70
C LEU A 9 -33.78 20.40 6.86
N GLY A 10 -33.73 21.73 6.91
CA GLY A 10 -32.69 22.50 6.22
C GLY A 10 -31.28 22.18 6.73
N LEU A 11 -31.13 22.01 8.04
CA LEU A 11 -29.85 21.66 8.67
C LEU A 11 -29.41 20.23 8.29
N ILE A 12 -30.34 19.27 8.30
CA ILE A 12 -30.09 17.90 7.85
C ILE A 12 -29.66 17.89 6.37
N LEU A 13 -30.37 18.63 5.52
CA LEU A 13 -30.04 18.73 4.09
C LEU A 13 -28.64 19.32 3.88
N ALA A 14 -28.30 20.38 4.61
CA ALA A 14 -26.98 21.01 4.55
C ALA A 14 -25.87 20.03 4.97
N VAL A 15 -26.07 19.28 6.05
CA VAL A 15 -25.10 18.26 6.51
C VAL A 15 -24.92 17.16 5.47
N ILE A 16 -26.01 16.68 4.86
CA ILE A 16 -25.96 15.66 3.79
C ILE A 16 -25.18 16.18 2.58
N LEU A 17 -25.43 17.41 2.14
CA LEU A 17 -24.74 18.01 0.99
C LEU A 17 -23.24 18.23 1.26
N ILE A 18 -22.89 18.69 2.47
CA ILE A 18 -21.49 18.86 2.87
C ILE A 18 -20.78 17.51 2.94
N ALA A 19 -21.42 16.49 3.52
CA ALA A 19 -20.87 15.15 3.58
C ALA A 19 -20.67 14.55 2.18
N ALA A 20 -21.64 14.72 1.28
CA ALA A 20 -21.53 14.26 -0.10
C ALA A 20 -20.38 14.97 -0.84
N TYR A 21 -20.22 16.28 -0.66
CA TYR A 21 -19.12 17.05 -1.26
C TYR A 21 -17.74 16.61 -0.75
N ILE A 22 -17.61 16.25 0.53
CA ILE A 22 -16.35 15.77 1.10
C ILE A 22 -16.07 14.33 0.64
N ALA A 23 -17.10 13.48 0.60
CA ALA A 23 -16.98 12.07 0.25
C ALA A 23 -16.67 11.86 -1.24
N PHE A 24 -17.24 12.66 -2.14
CA PHE A 24 -17.07 12.49 -3.59
C PHE A 24 -16.15 13.57 -4.21
N PRO A 25 -15.19 13.20 -5.07
CA PRO A 25 -14.83 11.85 -5.50
C PRO A 25 -13.99 11.09 -4.46
N ILE A 26 -14.33 9.81 -4.25
CA ILE A 26 -13.63 8.88 -3.35
C ILE A 26 -12.26 8.44 -3.95
N GLN A 27 -12.08 8.65 -5.26
CA GLN A 27 -10.88 8.27 -6.00
C GLN A 27 -9.64 9.00 -5.45
N GLY A 28 -8.68 8.22 -4.96
CA GLY A 28 -7.37 8.69 -4.49
C GLY A 28 -7.27 9.02 -2.99
N LYS A 29 -8.39 9.08 -2.25
CA LYS A 29 -8.39 9.43 -0.81
C LYS A 29 -8.15 8.23 0.12
N VAL A 30 -8.20 7.01 -0.42
CA VAL A 30 -8.02 5.76 0.34
C VAL A 30 -6.82 4.99 -0.22
N ARG A 31 -5.94 4.56 0.68
CA ARG A 31 -4.89 3.58 0.36
C ARG A 31 -5.55 2.23 0.12
N LEU A 32 -5.78 1.91 -1.15
CA LEU A 32 -6.34 0.63 -1.56
C LEU A 32 -5.33 -0.47 -1.22
N GLY A 33 -5.81 -1.57 -0.64
CA GLY A 33 -4.98 -2.74 -0.39
C GLY A 33 -4.59 -3.45 -1.69
N LEU A 34 -3.68 -4.43 -1.59
CA LEU A 34 -3.21 -5.24 -2.72
C LEU A 34 -4.35 -5.84 -3.55
N ASP A 35 -5.41 -6.31 -2.89
CA ASP A 35 -6.59 -6.90 -3.53
C ASP A 35 -7.40 -5.90 -4.37
N LEU A 36 -7.37 -4.62 -3.98
CA LEU A 36 -8.12 -3.54 -4.63
C LEU A 36 -7.28 -2.71 -5.62
N ARG A 37 -5.96 -2.67 -5.45
CA ARG A 37 -5.00 -1.96 -6.34
C ARG A 37 -4.35 -2.89 -7.35
N GLY A 38 -4.36 -4.20 -7.09
CA GLY A 38 -3.55 -5.17 -7.82
C GLY A 38 -2.06 -5.11 -7.42
N GLY A 39 -1.34 -6.20 -7.67
CA GLY A 39 0.09 -6.33 -7.42
C GLY A 39 0.46 -7.74 -6.96
N VAL A 40 1.71 -7.94 -6.56
CA VAL A 40 2.21 -9.21 -6.01
C VAL A 40 3.00 -8.93 -4.73
N HIS A 41 2.76 -9.71 -3.68
CA HIS A 41 3.60 -9.74 -2.48
C HIS A 41 4.30 -11.09 -2.41
N ILE A 42 5.63 -11.08 -2.35
CA ILE A 42 6.46 -12.30 -2.35
C ILE A 42 7.37 -12.24 -1.13
N VAL A 43 7.44 -13.34 -0.39
CA VAL A 43 8.43 -13.56 0.67
C VAL A 43 9.42 -14.59 0.16
N LEU A 44 10.70 -14.23 0.17
CA LEU A 44 11.81 -15.08 -0.26
C LEU A 44 12.66 -15.43 0.95
N GLN A 45 13.30 -16.60 0.93
CA GLN A 45 14.25 -17.01 1.98
C GLN A 45 15.56 -17.41 1.32
N ALA A 46 16.66 -16.82 1.78
CA ALA A 46 17.99 -17.16 1.31
C ALA A 46 18.36 -18.58 1.76
N LYS A 47 18.83 -19.40 0.82
CA LYS A 47 19.38 -20.73 1.10
C LYS A 47 20.86 -20.72 0.75
N GLY A 48 21.70 -20.81 1.77
CA GLY A 48 23.15 -20.92 1.62
C GLY A 48 23.55 -22.31 1.15
N THR A 49 24.75 -22.41 0.57
CA THR A 49 25.41 -23.69 0.26
C THR A 49 26.60 -23.89 1.19
N PRO A 50 27.19 -25.10 1.27
CA PRO A 50 28.40 -25.33 2.06
C PRO A 50 29.56 -24.40 1.67
N GLU A 51 29.68 -24.04 0.39
CA GLU A 51 30.71 -23.10 -0.09
C GLU A 51 30.36 -21.63 0.16
N ASN A 52 29.06 -21.30 0.28
CA ASN A 52 28.60 -19.92 0.42
C ASN A 52 27.45 -19.84 1.44
N PRO A 53 27.76 -19.76 2.74
CA PRO A 53 26.75 -19.66 3.78
C PRO A 53 26.01 -18.33 3.73
N VAL A 54 24.79 -18.30 4.26
CA VAL A 54 24.01 -17.06 4.39
C VAL A 54 24.66 -16.18 5.46
N THR A 55 25.15 -15.03 5.04
CA THR A 55 25.69 -13.97 5.91
C THR A 55 24.94 -12.66 5.67
N PRO A 56 24.95 -11.69 6.61
CA PRO A 56 24.28 -10.40 6.41
C PRO A 56 24.72 -9.69 5.12
N ASP A 57 26.02 -9.73 4.82
CA ASP A 57 26.62 -9.17 3.62
C ASP A 57 26.19 -9.91 2.33
N SER A 58 25.96 -11.22 2.40
CA SER A 58 25.35 -11.97 1.29
C SER A 58 23.91 -11.52 1.00
N ILE A 59 23.14 -11.19 2.04
CA ILE A 59 21.77 -10.67 1.92
C ILE A 59 21.77 -9.27 1.31
N ASP A 60 22.70 -8.41 1.72
CA ASP A 60 22.86 -7.06 1.16
C ASP A 60 23.18 -7.09 -0.34
N ARG A 61 24.09 -7.98 -0.75
CA ARG A 61 24.38 -8.20 -2.17
C ARG A 61 23.18 -8.74 -2.93
N LEU A 62 22.47 -9.72 -2.36
CA LEU A 62 21.26 -10.29 -2.97
C LEU A 62 20.22 -9.19 -3.20
N LEU A 63 20.01 -8.31 -2.22
CA LEU A 63 19.07 -7.20 -2.31
C LEU A 63 19.43 -6.23 -3.45
N ALA A 64 20.71 -5.90 -3.59
CA ALA A 64 21.20 -5.05 -4.69
C ALA A 64 20.95 -5.69 -6.07
N VAL A 65 21.21 -7.00 -6.20
CA VAL A 65 20.94 -7.75 -7.44
C VAL A 65 19.44 -7.82 -7.75
N LEU A 66 18.61 -8.10 -6.75
CA LEU A 66 17.16 -8.15 -6.92
C LEU A 66 16.61 -6.79 -7.37
N ARG A 67 17.08 -5.70 -6.76
CA ARG A 67 16.69 -4.34 -7.13
C ARG A 67 17.05 -4.05 -8.58
N SER A 68 18.30 -4.30 -8.97
CA SER A 68 18.76 -4.13 -10.36
C SER A 68 17.94 -4.95 -11.36
N ARG A 69 17.57 -6.19 -11.02
CA ARG A 69 16.71 -7.03 -11.89
C ARG A 69 15.30 -6.51 -12.00
N ILE A 70 14.71 -6.05 -10.91
CA ILE A 70 13.34 -5.50 -10.91
C ILE A 70 13.29 -4.19 -11.70
N ASP A 71 14.31 -3.34 -11.55
CA ASP A 71 14.43 -2.08 -12.29
C ASP A 71 14.48 -2.31 -13.82
N GLN A 72 15.11 -3.40 -14.28
CA GLN A 72 15.15 -3.78 -15.70
C GLN A 72 13.76 -4.10 -16.29
N TYR A 73 12.81 -4.55 -15.47
CA TYR A 73 11.44 -4.81 -15.90
C TYR A 73 10.57 -3.54 -15.92
N GLY A 74 11.11 -2.38 -15.53
CA GLY A 74 10.37 -1.11 -15.53
C GLY A 74 9.25 -1.05 -14.49
N ILE A 75 9.35 -1.85 -13.42
CA ILE A 75 8.36 -1.87 -12.34
C ILE A 75 8.52 -0.57 -11.53
N ALA A 76 7.47 0.26 -11.49
CA ALA A 76 7.48 1.48 -10.70
C ALA A 76 7.44 1.14 -9.20
N GLU A 77 8.44 1.61 -8.46
CA GLU A 77 8.50 1.65 -6.99
C GLU A 77 8.34 0.30 -6.24
N PRO A 78 9.21 -0.69 -6.51
CA PRO A 78 9.22 -1.92 -5.73
C PRO A 78 9.68 -1.67 -4.28
N VAL A 79 8.88 -2.12 -3.32
CA VAL A 79 9.26 -2.13 -1.91
C VAL A 79 9.93 -3.47 -1.60
N ILE A 80 11.25 -3.45 -1.45
CA ILE A 80 12.05 -4.62 -1.08
C ILE A 80 12.63 -4.37 0.30
N GLN A 81 12.31 -5.22 1.27
CA GLN A 81 12.73 -5.08 2.66
C GLN A 81 13.23 -6.41 3.17
N LYS A 82 14.28 -6.36 4.01
CA LYS A 82 14.75 -7.54 4.74
C LYS A 82 13.77 -7.83 5.88
N GLN A 83 13.49 -9.11 6.12
CA GLN A 83 12.64 -9.60 7.17
C GLN A 83 13.42 -10.58 8.07
N GLY A 84 14.02 -10.06 9.15
CA GLY A 84 14.89 -10.87 10.00
C GLY A 84 16.28 -11.06 9.36
N ASP A 85 16.90 -12.22 9.59
CA ASP A 85 18.29 -12.46 9.21
C ASP A 85 18.47 -13.14 7.83
N ASP A 86 17.41 -13.74 7.28
CA ASP A 86 17.48 -14.58 6.07
C ASP A 86 16.35 -14.39 5.05
N ARG A 87 15.47 -13.39 5.24
CA ARG A 87 14.34 -13.09 4.34
C ARG A 87 14.33 -11.65 3.88
#